data_AF-A0ABD3ECA2-F1
#
_entry.id   AF-A0ABD3ECA2-F1
#
_cell.length_a   1.000
_cell.length_b   1.000
_cell.length_c   1.000
_cell.angle_alpha   90.00
_cell.angle_beta   90.00
_cell.angle_gamma   90.00
#
_symmetry.space_group_name_H-M   'P 1'
#
loop_
_entity.id
_entity.type
_entity.pdbx_description
1 polymer ?
#
loop_
_entity_poly.entity_id
_entity_poly.type
_entity_poly.pdbx_seq_one_letter_code
_entity_poly.pdbx_strand_id
1 'polypeptide(L)' 'MKLSMYASVTNIIPYLDDSSKISGHIVTRDKKVVKKFEFDPSEVTSFDTCNDIWKMINS' A
#
# COMPACT_ATOMS: atom_id res chain seq x y z
N MET A 1 -16.31 -7.01 -0.79
CA MET A 1 -15.91 -7.94 0.29
C MET A 1 -14.41 -8.31 0.28
N LYS A 2 -13.70 -8.30 -0.86
CA LYS A 2 -12.26 -8.61 -0.89
C LYS A 2 -11.35 -7.53 -0.27
N LEU A 3 -11.65 -6.25 -0.54
CA LEU A 3 -10.84 -5.11 -0.05
C LEU A 3 -10.77 -5.04 1.48
N SER A 4 -11.88 -5.27 2.18
CA SER A 4 -11.91 -5.30 3.65
C SER A 4 -11.05 -6.42 4.23
N MET A 5 -11.02 -7.59 3.57
CA MET A 5 -10.14 -8.69 3.97
C MET A 5 -8.66 -8.30 3.79
N TYR A 6 -8.29 -7.75 2.63
CA TYR A 6 -6.91 -7.30 2.41
C TYR A 6 -6.48 -6.23 3.42
N ALA A 7 -7.32 -5.22 3.63
CA ALA A 7 -7.05 -4.16 4.60
C ALA A 7 -6.87 -4.69 6.03
N SER A 8 -7.58 -5.76 6.42
CA SER A 8 -7.42 -6.36 7.76
C SER A 8 -6.05 -7.02 7.98
N VAL A 9 -5.38 -7.42 6.90
CA VAL A 9 -4.06 -8.06 6.95
C VAL A 9 -2.94 -7.04 6.73
N THR A 10 -3.10 -6.15 5.77
CA THR A 10 -2.05 -5.22 5.33
C THR A 10 -2.10 -3.87 6.03
N ASN A 11 -3.26 -3.52 6.62
CA ASN A 11 -3.59 -2.16 7.05
C ASN A 11 -3.42 -1.08 5.97
N ILE A 12 -3.49 -1.47 4.69
CA ILE A 12 -3.41 -0.55 3.56
C ILE A 12 -4.80 -0.11 3.14
N ILE A 13 -4.93 1.19 2.88
CA ILE A 13 -6.03 1.78 2.12
C ILE A 13 -5.46 2.25 0.77
N PRO A 14 -5.83 1.60 -0.35
CA PRO A 14 -5.37 2.01 -1.67
C PRO A 14 -6.11 3.27 -2.13
N TYR A 15 -5.42 4.10 -2.91
CA TYR A 15 -6.03 5.16 -3.69
C TYR A 15 -6.49 4.59 -5.04
N LEU A 16 -7.75 4.82 -5.39
CA LEU A 16 -8.42 4.22 -6.56
C LEU A 16 -8.79 5.24 -7.63
N ASP A 17 -8.46 6.51 -7.39
CA ASP A 17 -8.71 7.66 -8.25
C ASP A 17 -7.78 7.68 -9.47
N ASP A 18 -6.58 7.13 -9.35
CA ASP A 18 -5.58 7.11 -10.42
C ASP A 18 -5.10 5.68 -10.70
N SER A 19 -5.44 5.15 -11.88
CA SER A 19 -5.05 3.82 -12.32
C SER A 19 -3.65 3.77 -12.95
N SER A 20 -3.00 4.91 -13.21
CA SER A 20 -1.64 4.91 -13.79
C SER A 20 -0.57 4.61 -12.75
N LYS A 21 -0.89 4.62 -11.46
CA LYS A 21 0.06 4.46 -10.36
C LYS A 21 -0.45 3.51 -9.28
N ILE A 22 0.49 2.90 -8.57
CA ILE A 22 0.19 2.11 -7.37
C ILE A 22 0.40 3.02 -6.17
N SER A 23 -0.69 3.50 -5.57
CA SER A 23 -0.60 4.46 -4.48
C SER A 23 -1.60 4.18 -3.36
N GLY A 24 -1.30 4.70 -2.18
CA GLY A 24 -2.14 4.48 -1.00
C GLY A 24 -1.47 4.92 0.28
N HIS A 25 -2.04 4.48 1.39
CA HIS A 25 -1.44 4.69 2.71
C HIS A 25 -1.63 3.49 3.63
N ILE A 26 -0.65 3.29 4.52
CA ILE A 26 -0.65 2.28 5.58
C ILE A 26 -1.08 2.95 6.89
N VAL A 27 -2.02 2.33 7.60
CA VAL A 27 -2.51 2.79 8.90
C VAL A 27 -1.91 1.92 10.00
N THR A 28 -1.27 2.52 11.00
CA THR A 28 -0.81 1.76 12.18
C THR A 28 -1.92 1.56 13.21
N ARG A 29 -1.82 0.52 14.06
CA ARG A 29 -2.85 0.17 15.08
C ARG A 29 -3.23 1.34 15.99
N ASP A 30 -2.30 2.25 16.22
CA ASP A 30 -2.48 3.40 17.10
C ASP A 30 -3.25 4.53 16.38
N LYS A 31 -3.58 4.34 15.10
CA LYS A 31 -4.25 5.29 14.18
C LYS A 31 -3.57 6.66 14.07
N LYS A 32 -2.36 6.80 14.61
CA LYS A 32 -1.61 8.06 14.68
C LYS A 32 -0.63 8.24 13.53
N VAL A 33 -0.16 7.15 12.93
CA VAL A 33 0.85 7.20 11.87
C VAL A 33 0.26 6.68 10.57
N VAL A 34 0.32 7.54 9.56
CA VAL A 34 -0.07 7.25 8.18
C VAL A 34 1.18 7.33 7.32
N LYS A 35 1.65 6.18 6.81
CA LYS A 35 2.75 6.14 5.83
C LYS A 35 2.12 6.13 4.44
N LYS A 36 2.38 7.17 3.64
CA LYS A 36 1.92 7.23 2.24
C LYS A 36 2.96 6.58 1.32
N PHE A 37 2.49 5.96 0.24
CA PHE A 37 3.35 5.40 -0.80
C PHE A 37 2.75 5.68 -2.18
N GLU A 38 3.64 5.77 -3.16
CA GLU A 38 3.32 5.93 -4.58
C GLU A 38 4.43 5.29 -5.39
N PHE A 39 4.06 4.42 -6.33
CA PHE A 39 4.96 3.73 -7.24
C PHE A 39 4.47 3.90 -8.67
N ASP A 40 5.41 4.16 -9.58
CA ASP A 40 5.16 4.19 -11.01
C ASP A 40 5.40 2.79 -11.61
N PRO A 41 4.36 2.11 -12.13
CA PRO A 41 4.50 0.80 -12.76
C PRO A 41 5.45 0.76 -13.97
N SER A 42 5.81 1.91 -14.58
CA SER A 42 6.82 1.94 -15.65
C SER A 42 8.26 1.93 -15.13
N GLU A 43 8.49 2.40 -13.91
CA GLU A 43 9.83 2.57 -13.33
C GLU A 43 10.24 1.38 -12.46
N VAL A 44 9.28 0.70 -11.84
CA VAL A 44 9.54 -0.39 -10.89
C VAL A 44 8.75 -1.64 -11.25
N THR A 45 9.39 -2.81 -11.07
CA THR A 45 8.71 -4.07 -11.32
C THR A 45 7.62 -4.31 -10.28
N SER A 46 6.62 -5.11 -10.65
CA SER A 46 5.58 -5.55 -9.71
C SER A 46 6.17 -6.33 -8.53
N PHE A 47 7.27 -7.05 -8.73
CA PHE A 47 7.96 -7.79 -7.67
C PHE A 47 8.61 -6.85 -6.66
N ASP A 48 9.38 -5.86 -7.13
CA ASP A 48 10.06 -4.90 -6.27
C ASP A 48 9.05 -4.06 -5.49
N THR A 49 8.00 -3.59 -6.17
CA THR A 49 6.89 -2.85 -5.56
C THR A 49 6.23 -3.67 -4.44
N CYS A 50 5.93 -4.96 -4.68
CA CYS A 50 5.36 -5.83 -3.65
C CYS A 50 6.30 -5.98 -2.45
N ASN A 51 7.59 -6.23 -2.71
CA ASN A 51 8.59 -6.43 -1.67
C ASN A 51 8.75 -5.18 -0.79
N ASP A 52 8.79 -4.01 -1.40
CA ASP A 52 8.93 -2.75 -0.68
C ASP A 52 7.70 -2.41 0.16
N ILE A 53 6.48 -2.63 -0.37
CA ILE A 53 5.24 -2.49 0.42
C ILE A 53 5.26 -3.44 1.63
N TRP A 54 5.72 -4.68 1.46
CA TRP A 54 5.80 -5.65 2.54
C TRP A 54 6.85 -5.29 3.60
N LYS A 55 7.97 -4.69 3.20
CA LYS A 55 8.94 -4.12 4.16
C LYS A 55 8.34 -2.95 4.93
N MET A 56 7.55 -2.08 4.29
CA MET A 56 6.90 -0.95 4.97
C MET A 56 5.89 -1.38 6.02
N ILE A 57 5.18 -2.49 5.78
CA ILE A 57 4.20 -3.05 6.73
C ILE A 57 4.87 -3.69 7.95
N ASN A 58 6.02 -4.34 7.74
CA ASN A 58 6.78 -4.99 8.81
C ASN A 58 7.74 -4.03 9.55
N SER A 59 7.72 -2.73 9.23
CA SER A 59 8.58 -1.69 9.80
C SER A 59 7.86 -0.82 10.81
#